data_AF-A0A2E3BDM2-F1
#
_entry.id   AF-A0A2E3BDM2-F1
#
_cell.length_a   1.000
_cell.length_b   1.000
_cell.length_c   1.000
_cell.angle_alpha   90.00
_cell.angle_beta   90.00
_cell.angle_gamma   90.00
#
_symmetry.space_group_name_H-M   'P 1'
#
loop_
_entity.id
_entity.type
_entity.pdbx_description
1 polymer ?
#
loop_
_entity_poly.entity_id
_entity_poly.type
_entity_poly.pdbx_seq_one_letter_code
_entity_poly.pdbx_strand_id
1 'polypeptide(L)'
;MDLTKIDRIVLIRHIENTYADISIEPMHNRSIPLECGGSTAYYLTPHPAFDGRHDVYLFPFLLNSDGSPWQDANLFFFSSIKDGTKGYSVSDAVRQKAGMLLDYKIFCEENNIDLMNFSGRKPQRPTYRYFISLLQKLDSGEIKRRSLNKKTKVVYDFYKYLSKQANGSIEMERVDTVETVKMFFKNHVGRSYSIDLDRRGQSLPVSRQSTPVPIGFVRENGEDLRPLRESEVDCLLDVLQEDVFAVDERLMHYIALYTGARKQSILTMRMKHLNDFSANKLLRDGTFKVNAGPGTSIDTKFNKEQSLYFPKFLAEQIRVYVNCRKARSRRDKFVEKNGHILDDGEMYIFLSPEGEPHYMAKSDPRYKTTKSRPQGRNTYYMKKKLLKYTGKEFPGDFTFHWLRATFAFRYYSWLQPLCAKGKVTDGDIISMVQNRLHHSDRSTTEHYLRLFDSIDERLVAQTLYEERVFSLYDSDSVRI
;
A
#
# COMPACT_ATOMS: atom_id res chain seq x y z
N MET A 1 -26.82 26.44 -4.52
CA MET A 1 -26.62 25.07 -5.02
C MET A 1 -25.53 24.49 -4.13
N ASP A 2 -25.88 23.59 -3.22
CA ASP A 2 -24.94 23.12 -2.21
C ASP A 2 -23.87 22.24 -2.86
N LEU A 3 -22.61 22.53 -2.55
CA LEU A 3 -21.47 21.81 -3.12
C LEU A 3 -21.47 20.34 -2.69
N THR A 4 -21.20 19.44 -3.64
CA THR A 4 -21.05 18.02 -3.32
C THR A 4 -19.75 17.76 -2.54
N LYS A 5 -19.60 16.58 -1.93
CA LYS A 5 -18.36 16.20 -1.24
C LYS A 5 -17.11 16.37 -2.11
N ILE A 6 -17.20 16.07 -3.41
CA ILE A 6 -16.06 16.14 -4.33
C ILE A 6 -15.67 17.60 -4.55
N ASP A 7 -16.64 18.50 -4.67
CA ASP A 7 -16.42 19.93 -4.91
C ASP A 7 -15.86 20.64 -3.67
N ARG A 8 -16.10 20.07 -2.48
CA ARG A 8 -15.64 20.61 -1.19
C ARG A 8 -14.21 20.20 -0.80
N ILE A 9 -13.48 19.52 -1.68
CA ILE A 9 -12.06 19.18 -1.48
C ILE A 9 -11.25 19.72 -2.66
N VAL A 10 -10.57 20.85 -2.43
CA VAL A 10 -9.63 21.44 -3.38
C VAL A 10 -8.23 20.91 -3.07
N LEU A 11 -7.52 20.38 -4.07
CA LEU A 11 -6.19 19.83 -3.86
C LEU A 11 -5.12 20.87 -4.24
N ILE A 12 -4.46 21.44 -3.25
CA ILE A 12 -3.31 22.32 -3.47
C ILE A 12 -2.11 21.44 -3.80
N ARG A 13 -1.56 21.58 -5.00
CA ARG A 13 -0.53 20.66 -5.53
C ARG A 13 0.78 20.73 -4.76
N HIS A 14 1.19 21.93 -4.37
CA HIS A 14 2.46 22.22 -3.75
C HIS A 14 2.33 23.50 -2.94
N ILE A 15 2.66 23.42 -1.65
CA ILE A 15 2.81 24.55 -0.75
C ILE A 15 4.30 24.62 -0.45
N GLU A 16 4.95 25.61 -1.05
CA GLU A 16 6.36 25.91 -0.85
C GLU A 16 6.58 26.62 0.48
N ASN A 17 7.79 26.51 1.02
CA ASN A 17 8.25 27.36 2.11
C ASN A 17 7.37 27.28 3.38
N THR A 18 6.82 26.09 3.68
CA THR A 18 5.90 25.84 4.81
C THR A 18 6.44 26.28 6.19
N TYR A 19 7.76 26.36 6.33
CA TYR A 19 8.47 26.74 7.55
C TYR A 19 9.16 28.10 7.43
N ALA A 20 8.93 28.84 6.35
CA ALA A 20 9.53 30.16 6.21
C ALA A 20 8.87 31.18 7.13
N ASP A 21 9.69 32.09 7.64
CA ASP A 21 9.24 33.25 8.40
C ASP A 21 8.91 34.40 7.43
N ILE A 22 7.91 35.21 7.79
CA ILE A 22 7.58 36.44 7.06
C ILE A 22 8.03 37.61 7.92
N SER A 23 8.83 38.49 7.34
CA SER A 23 9.49 39.61 8.02
C SER A 23 9.42 40.89 7.18
N ILE A 24 9.60 42.05 7.81
CA ILE A 24 9.61 43.36 7.11
C ILE A 24 11.01 43.69 6.59
N GLU A 25 12.04 43.09 7.20
CA GLU A 25 13.45 43.25 6.85
C GLU A 25 14.07 41.88 6.52
N PRO A 26 15.09 41.81 5.65
CA PRO A 26 15.74 40.55 5.34
C PRO A 26 16.46 40.00 6.57
N MET A 27 16.02 38.85 7.08
CA MET A 27 16.62 38.23 8.26
C MET A 27 18.01 37.63 7.97
N HIS A 28 18.23 37.14 6.74
CA HIS A 28 19.54 36.71 6.24
C HIS A 28 19.59 36.65 4.70
N ASN A 29 20.73 36.22 4.15
CA ASN A 29 21.01 36.17 2.71
C ASN A 29 20.10 35.26 1.85
N ARG A 30 19.19 34.49 2.45
CA ARG A 30 18.19 33.67 1.72
C ARG A 30 16.79 34.27 1.76
N SER A 31 16.65 35.47 2.32
CA SER A 31 15.37 36.18 2.38
C SER A 31 14.93 36.59 0.98
N ILE A 32 13.73 36.19 0.59
CA ILE A 32 13.15 36.46 -0.73
C ILE A 32 12.18 37.63 -0.59
N PRO A 33 12.40 38.75 -1.29
CA PRO A 33 11.45 39.86 -1.27
C PRO A 33 10.14 39.47 -1.97
N LEU A 34 9.02 39.83 -1.37
CA LEU A 34 7.66 39.62 -1.83
C LEU A 34 6.95 40.96 -1.87
N GLU A 35 6.44 41.34 -3.03
CA GLU A 35 5.60 42.53 -3.17
C GLU A 35 4.14 42.18 -2.93
N CYS A 36 3.51 42.88 -1.99
CA CYS A 36 2.06 42.81 -1.80
C CYS A 36 1.43 44.12 -2.26
N GLY A 37 0.52 44.06 -3.24
CA GLY A 37 -0.25 45.22 -3.69
C GLY A 37 0.57 46.38 -4.29
N GLY A 38 1.82 46.15 -4.71
CA GLY A 38 2.66 47.14 -5.38
C GLY A 38 3.28 48.21 -4.47
N SER A 39 3.30 48.03 -3.14
CA SER A 39 3.85 49.07 -2.24
C SER A 39 4.55 48.57 -0.97
N THR A 40 4.33 47.32 -0.53
CA THR A 40 5.01 46.79 0.66
C THR A 40 5.82 45.56 0.31
N ALA A 41 7.14 45.67 0.47
CA ALA A 41 8.06 44.54 0.37
C ALA A 41 8.10 43.82 1.72
N TYR A 42 7.64 42.58 1.74
CA TYR A 42 7.89 41.64 2.83
C TYR A 42 9.01 40.70 2.42
N TYR A 43 9.66 40.08 3.39
CA TYR A 43 10.68 39.07 3.14
C TYR A 43 10.19 37.73 3.64
N LEU A 44 10.12 36.77 2.72
CA LEU A 44 9.97 35.36 3.05
C LEU A 44 11.35 34.77 3.29
N THR A 45 11.59 34.29 4.50
CA THR A 45 12.89 33.78 4.93
C THR A 45 12.78 32.27 5.15
N PRO A 46 13.28 31.42 4.23
CA PRO A 46 13.27 29.98 4.42
C PRO A 46 14.09 29.58 5.65
N HIS A 47 13.53 28.72 6.51
CA HIS A 47 14.20 28.28 7.71
C HIS A 47 15.53 27.55 7.38
N PRO A 48 16.65 27.87 8.04
CA PRO A 48 17.97 27.37 7.66
C PRO A 48 18.10 25.84 7.58
N ALA A 49 17.39 25.14 8.47
CA ALA A 49 17.41 23.68 8.61
C ALA A 49 16.41 22.93 7.70
N PHE A 50 15.49 23.65 7.05
CA PHE A 50 14.44 23.05 6.22
C PHE A 50 14.58 23.49 4.77
N ASP A 51 14.63 22.52 3.87
CA ASP A 51 14.66 22.71 2.42
C ASP A 51 13.32 22.32 1.78
N GLY A 52 13.22 22.37 0.45
CA GLY A 52 12.03 21.94 -0.30
C GLY A 52 11.60 20.47 -0.10
N ARG A 53 12.36 19.66 0.66
CA ARG A 53 11.89 18.33 1.11
C ARG A 53 10.78 18.44 2.16
N HIS A 54 10.66 19.59 2.82
CA HIS A 54 9.68 19.91 3.85
C HIS A 54 8.46 20.66 3.31
N ASP A 55 8.40 20.87 1.99
CA ASP A 55 7.22 21.38 1.31
C ASP A 55 6.06 20.38 1.42
N VAL A 56 4.86 20.92 1.45
CA VAL A 56 3.64 20.11 1.51
C VAL A 56 3.10 19.92 0.11
N TYR A 57 3.03 18.67 -0.34
CA TYR A 57 2.47 18.32 -1.64
C TYR A 57 1.07 17.73 -1.48
N LEU A 58 0.19 17.99 -2.46
CA LEU A 58 -1.17 17.44 -2.52
C LEU A 58 -1.98 17.69 -1.22
N PHE A 59 -1.93 18.91 -0.71
CA PHE A 59 -2.66 19.31 0.49
C PHE A 59 -4.17 19.38 0.21
N PRO A 60 -5.00 18.67 0.99
CA PRO A 60 -6.45 18.72 0.85
C PRO A 60 -7.02 19.95 1.57
N PHE A 61 -7.39 20.98 0.80
CA PHE A 61 -8.07 22.17 1.30
C PHE A 61 -9.60 21.94 1.31
N LEU A 62 -10.21 22.05 2.49
CA LEU A 62 -11.62 21.76 2.72
C LEU A 62 -12.47 23.03 2.68
N LEU A 63 -13.63 22.93 2.04
CA LEU A 63 -14.62 24.00 1.92
C LEU A 63 -15.92 23.67 2.66
N ASN A 64 -16.62 24.72 3.08
CA ASN A 64 -17.99 24.70 3.57
C ASN A 64 -18.98 24.48 2.41
N SER A 65 -20.27 24.25 2.70
CA SER A 65 -21.30 24.05 1.68
C SER A 65 -21.50 25.27 0.78
N ASP A 66 -21.25 26.47 1.31
CA ASP A 66 -21.28 27.77 0.62
C ASP A 66 -20.00 28.07 -0.17
N GLY A 67 -19.00 27.18 -0.15
CA GLY A 67 -17.71 27.37 -0.82
C GLY A 67 -16.68 28.19 -0.02
N SER A 68 -17.04 28.71 1.16
CA SER A 68 -16.08 29.38 2.03
C SER A 68 -15.07 28.37 2.64
N PRO A 69 -13.84 28.77 2.98
CA PRO A 69 -12.88 27.87 3.61
C PRO A 69 -13.34 27.33 4.96
N TRP A 70 -13.21 26.02 5.19
CA TRP A 70 -13.35 25.49 6.55
C TRP A 70 -12.05 25.69 7.34
N GLN A 71 -11.89 26.90 7.87
CA GLN A 71 -10.67 27.38 8.51
C GLN A 71 -10.11 26.41 9.55
N ASP A 72 -10.92 25.99 10.51
CA ASP A 72 -10.52 25.07 11.60
C ASP A 72 -9.91 23.76 11.07
N ALA A 73 -10.57 23.13 10.09
CA ALA A 73 -10.11 21.86 9.56
C ALA A 73 -8.84 22.02 8.71
N ASN A 74 -8.75 23.11 7.94
CA ASN A 74 -7.56 23.42 7.15
C ASN A 74 -6.35 23.68 8.05
N LEU A 75 -6.51 24.46 9.11
CA LEU A 75 -5.46 24.71 10.10
C LEU A 75 -5.06 23.42 10.83
N PHE A 76 -6.03 22.59 11.24
CA PHE A 76 -5.76 21.29 11.85
C PHE A 76 -4.87 20.40 10.98
N PHE A 77 -5.20 20.22 9.70
CA PHE A 77 -4.40 19.37 8.82
C PHE A 77 -3.03 19.99 8.53
N PHE A 78 -2.98 21.31 8.33
CA PHE A 78 -1.74 22.02 8.05
C PHE A 78 -0.77 21.94 9.23
N SER A 79 -1.22 22.24 10.46
CA SER A 79 -0.39 22.11 11.66
C SER A 79 0.00 20.65 11.91
N SER A 80 -0.91 19.70 11.70
CA SER A 80 -0.61 18.28 11.89
C SER A 80 0.50 17.77 10.95
N ILE A 81 0.55 18.28 9.72
CA ILE A 81 1.65 18.00 8.78
C ILE A 81 2.93 18.68 9.27
N LYS A 82 2.87 19.97 9.61
CA LYS A 82 4.01 20.77 10.06
C LYS A 82 4.68 20.19 11.31
N ASP A 83 3.88 19.69 12.25
CA ASP A 83 4.34 19.12 13.51
C ASP A 83 4.79 17.65 13.36
N GLY A 84 4.66 17.06 12.16
CA GLY A 84 4.98 15.65 11.92
C GLY A 84 4.11 14.69 12.73
N THR A 85 2.87 15.08 13.06
CA THR A 85 1.99 14.31 13.94
C THR A 85 1.78 12.90 13.38
N LYS A 86 1.92 11.88 14.24
CA LYS A 86 1.85 10.47 13.83
C LYS A 86 0.59 10.16 13.02
N GLY A 87 0.79 9.71 11.79
CA GLY A 87 -0.27 9.38 10.85
C GLY A 87 -0.83 10.55 10.04
N TYR A 88 -0.33 11.77 10.24
CA TYR A 88 -0.65 12.97 9.46
C TYR A 88 0.57 13.54 8.71
N SER A 89 1.72 12.86 8.77
CA SER A 89 2.96 13.30 8.11
C SER A 89 3.04 12.98 6.60
N VAL A 90 2.12 12.18 6.06
CA VAL A 90 2.14 11.74 4.66
C VAL A 90 0.91 12.27 3.92
N SER A 91 1.11 12.98 2.81
CA SER A 91 0.04 13.65 2.05
C SER A 91 -1.14 12.74 1.69
N ASP A 92 -0.88 11.51 1.26
CA ASP A 92 -1.95 10.54 0.92
C ASP A 92 -2.81 10.19 2.14
N ALA A 93 -2.18 10.03 3.31
CA ALA A 93 -2.89 9.76 4.56
C ALA A 93 -3.72 10.97 4.98
N VAL A 94 -3.18 12.19 4.86
CA VAL A 94 -3.91 13.43 5.16
C VAL A 94 -5.11 13.58 4.23
N ARG A 95 -4.95 13.37 2.92
CA ARG A 95 -6.06 13.41 1.96
C ARG A 95 -7.18 12.42 2.30
N GLN A 96 -6.82 11.19 2.68
CA GLN A 96 -7.80 10.21 3.13
C GLN A 96 -8.55 10.69 4.38
N LYS A 97 -7.84 11.25 5.37
CA LYS A 97 -8.42 11.73 6.62
C LYS A 97 -9.25 13.00 6.44
N ALA A 98 -8.83 13.92 5.57
CA ALA A 98 -9.60 15.10 5.20
C ALA A 98 -10.97 14.72 4.62
N GLY A 99 -11.00 13.72 3.74
CA GLY A 99 -12.25 13.15 3.25
C GLY A 99 -13.12 12.51 4.35
N MET A 100 -12.52 11.92 5.39
CA MET A 100 -13.25 11.35 6.55
C MET A 100 -13.78 12.43 7.50
N LEU A 101 -13.05 13.53 7.69
CA LEU A 101 -13.50 14.66 8.49
C LEU A 101 -14.62 15.43 7.78
N LEU A 102 -14.52 15.59 6.47
CA LEU A 102 -15.58 16.18 5.67
C LEU A 102 -16.86 15.33 5.69
N ASP A 103 -16.75 13.99 5.68
CA ASP A 103 -17.93 13.11 5.88
C ASP A 103 -18.67 13.42 7.18
N TYR A 104 -17.93 13.71 8.25
CA TYR A 104 -18.52 14.09 9.53
C TYR A 104 -19.21 15.45 9.47
N LYS A 105 -18.58 16.44 8.83
CA LYS A 105 -19.19 17.76 8.63
C LYS A 105 -20.48 17.69 7.83
N ILE A 106 -20.46 16.98 6.69
CA ILE A 106 -21.64 16.78 5.85
C ILE A 106 -22.77 16.11 6.65
N PHE A 107 -22.45 15.05 7.41
CA PHE A 107 -23.44 14.41 8.29
C PHE A 107 -24.06 15.40 9.28
N CYS A 108 -23.27 16.27 9.89
CA CYS A 108 -23.78 17.28 10.82
C CYS A 108 -24.68 18.31 10.12
N GLU A 109 -24.28 18.81 8.94
CA GLU A 109 -25.07 19.75 8.15
C GLU A 109 -26.41 19.14 7.71
N GLU A 110 -26.40 17.92 7.16
CA GLU A 110 -27.62 17.19 6.72
C GLU A 110 -28.61 16.93 7.87
N ASN A 111 -28.10 16.81 9.10
CA ASN A 111 -28.91 16.52 10.29
C ASN A 111 -29.14 17.75 11.18
N ASN A 112 -28.82 18.96 10.70
CA ASN A 112 -28.92 20.23 11.43
C ASN A 112 -28.26 20.17 12.83
N ILE A 113 -27.04 19.63 12.87
CA ILE A 113 -26.24 19.46 14.10
C ILE A 113 -25.16 20.54 14.12
N ASP A 114 -25.18 21.36 15.17
CA ASP A 114 -24.05 22.26 15.44
C ASP A 114 -22.81 21.44 15.88
N LEU A 115 -21.76 21.46 15.07
CA LEU A 115 -20.49 20.77 15.34
C LEU A 115 -19.78 21.25 16.62
N MET A 116 -20.06 22.46 17.10
CA MET A 116 -19.40 23.03 18.29
C MET A 116 -20.22 22.84 19.56
N ASN A 117 -21.47 22.40 19.45
CA ASN A 117 -22.36 22.28 20.59
C ASN A 117 -22.26 20.90 21.28
N PHE A 118 -21.50 20.86 22.38
CA PHE A 118 -21.39 19.67 23.24
C PHE A 118 -22.27 19.73 24.50
N SER A 119 -23.13 20.75 24.64
CA SER A 119 -23.94 21.02 25.84
C SER A 119 -24.95 19.91 26.18
N GLY A 120 -25.37 19.12 25.20
CA GLY A 120 -26.34 18.04 25.37
C GLY A 120 -25.84 16.81 26.13
N ARG A 121 -26.79 15.91 26.44
CA ARG A 121 -26.53 14.56 26.95
C ARG A 121 -25.69 13.76 25.95
N LYS A 122 -24.92 12.78 26.43
CA LYS A 122 -23.95 12.00 25.63
C LYS A 122 -24.48 11.56 24.25
N PRO A 123 -25.67 10.92 24.10
CA PRO A 123 -26.17 10.49 22.79
C PRO A 123 -26.55 11.62 21.83
N GLN A 124 -26.81 12.82 22.37
CA GLN A 124 -27.21 14.01 21.59
C GLN A 124 -26.02 14.84 21.12
N ARG A 125 -24.81 14.56 21.63
CA ARG A 125 -23.60 15.27 21.23
C ARG A 125 -23.23 14.93 19.78
N PRO A 126 -22.68 15.88 19.00
CA PRO A 126 -22.41 15.70 17.57
C PRO A 126 -21.60 14.44 17.25
N THR A 127 -20.54 14.19 18.01
CA THR A 127 -19.64 13.06 17.85
C THR A 127 -20.33 11.71 18.09
N TYR A 128 -21.17 11.62 19.13
CA TYR A 128 -21.93 10.41 19.43
C TYR A 128 -23.07 10.16 18.44
N ARG A 129 -23.75 11.20 17.95
CA ARG A 129 -24.74 11.06 16.87
C ARG A 129 -24.11 10.49 15.61
N TYR A 130 -22.92 10.97 15.26
CA TYR A 130 -22.15 10.42 14.14
C TYR A 130 -21.67 8.98 14.42
N PHE A 131 -21.22 8.67 15.63
CA PHE A 131 -20.83 7.31 15.99
C PHE A 131 -22.01 6.33 15.85
N ILE A 132 -23.21 6.72 16.29
CA ILE A 132 -24.43 5.91 16.17
C ILE A 132 -24.79 5.69 14.69
N SER A 133 -24.71 6.72 13.85
CA SER A 133 -24.97 6.54 12.41
C SER A 133 -23.93 5.63 11.74
N LEU A 134 -22.67 5.67 12.19
CA LEU A 134 -21.65 4.71 11.74
C LEU A 134 -21.91 3.29 12.24
N LEU A 135 -22.50 3.09 13.42
CA LEU A 135 -22.92 1.77 13.89
C LEU A 135 -24.01 1.19 12.99
N GLN A 136 -25.00 1.98 12.60
CA GLN A 136 -26.04 1.55 11.65
C GLN A 136 -25.44 1.15 10.29
N LYS A 137 -24.44 1.88 9.80
CA LYS A 137 -23.68 1.52 8.59
C LYS A 137 -22.81 0.28 8.76
N LEU A 138 -22.38 -0.03 9.98
CA LEU A 138 -21.66 -1.25 10.30
C LEU A 138 -22.62 -2.45 10.30
N ASP A 139 -23.80 -2.30 10.90
CA ASP A 139 -24.80 -3.36 11.03
C ASP A 139 -25.39 -3.74 9.66
N SER A 140 -25.52 -2.78 8.74
CA SER A 140 -25.90 -3.01 7.34
C SER A 140 -24.75 -3.54 6.46
N GLY A 141 -23.52 -3.64 6.97
CA GLY A 141 -22.36 -4.13 6.24
C GLY A 141 -21.70 -3.14 5.27
N GLU A 142 -22.16 -1.88 5.21
CA GLU A 142 -21.57 -0.84 4.37
C GLU A 142 -20.13 -0.49 4.77
N ILE A 143 -19.82 -0.55 6.07
CA ILE A 143 -18.48 -0.26 6.60
C ILE A 143 -17.96 -1.35 7.53
N LYS A 144 -16.64 -1.51 7.61
CA LYS A 144 -15.97 -2.41 8.57
C LYS A 144 -15.63 -1.68 9.87
N ARG A 145 -15.56 -2.39 11.02
CA ARG A 145 -15.15 -1.83 12.33
C ARG A 145 -13.87 -0.98 12.27
N ARG A 146 -12.86 -1.42 11.50
CA ARG A 146 -11.61 -0.67 11.31
C ARG A 146 -11.83 0.67 10.58
N SER A 147 -12.77 0.73 9.64
CA SER A 147 -13.14 1.97 8.94
C SER A 147 -13.84 2.94 9.90
N LEU A 148 -14.79 2.43 10.68
CA LEU A 148 -15.47 3.20 11.72
C LEU A 148 -14.46 3.82 12.70
N ASN A 149 -13.56 3.01 13.28
CA ASN A 149 -12.57 3.50 14.25
C ASN A 149 -11.60 4.53 13.65
N LYS A 150 -11.32 4.46 12.34
CA LYS A 150 -10.53 5.48 11.63
C LYS A 150 -11.31 6.78 11.51
N LYS A 151 -12.58 6.73 11.09
CA LYS A 151 -13.45 7.91 10.97
C LYS A 151 -13.59 8.63 12.33
N THR A 152 -13.93 7.92 13.39
CA THR A 152 -14.06 8.52 14.73
C THR A 152 -12.72 9.03 15.29
N LYS A 153 -11.59 8.40 14.94
CA LYS A 153 -10.25 8.90 15.33
C LYS A 153 -9.99 10.29 14.76
N VAL A 154 -10.29 10.49 13.48
CA VAL A 154 -10.02 11.78 12.81
C VAL A 154 -10.86 12.88 13.44
N VAL A 155 -12.13 12.60 13.72
CA VAL A 155 -13.02 13.54 14.43
C VAL A 155 -12.49 13.88 15.82
N TYR A 156 -12.10 12.86 16.60
CA TYR A 156 -11.49 13.08 17.91
C TYR A 156 -10.21 13.92 17.84
N ASP A 157 -9.33 13.66 16.87
CA ASP A 157 -8.08 14.40 16.69
C ASP A 157 -8.31 15.86 16.31
N PHE A 158 -9.32 16.11 15.48
CA PHE A 158 -9.74 17.45 15.10
C PHE A 158 -10.17 18.26 16.34
N TYR A 159 -11.04 17.71 17.18
CA TYR A 159 -11.45 18.40 18.41
C TYR A 159 -10.32 18.51 19.44
N LYS A 160 -9.43 17.52 19.53
CA LYS A 160 -8.21 17.60 20.37
C LYS A 160 -7.26 18.69 19.92
N TYR A 161 -7.23 19.00 18.63
CA TYR A 161 -6.49 20.15 18.10
C TYR A 161 -7.17 21.47 18.47
N LEU A 162 -8.49 21.57 18.31
CA LEU A 162 -9.26 22.76 18.66
C LEU A 162 -9.20 23.09 20.16
N SER A 163 -9.26 22.09 21.03
CA SER A 163 -9.17 22.29 22.48
C SER A 163 -7.82 22.83 22.95
N LYS A 164 -6.78 22.76 22.11
CA LYS A 164 -5.43 23.27 22.42
C LYS A 164 -5.18 24.68 21.89
N GLN A 165 -6.08 25.22 21.07
CA GLN A 165 -5.95 26.59 20.56
C GLN A 165 -6.19 27.59 21.70
N ALA A 166 -5.60 28.79 21.61
CA ALA A 166 -5.65 29.79 22.68
C ALA A 166 -7.07 30.17 23.13
N ASN A 167 -8.06 30.07 22.22
CA ASN A 167 -9.48 30.34 22.49
C ASN A 167 -10.33 29.06 22.55
N GLY A 168 -9.71 27.90 22.80
CA GLY A 168 -10.40 26.60 22.78
C GLY A 168 -11.33 26.43 23.98
N SER A 169 -12.64 26.52 23.77
CA SER A 169 -13.68 26.26 24.79
C SER A 169 -14.17 24.79 24.81
N ILE A 170 -13.47 23.90 24.09
CA ILE A 170 -13.92 22.51 23.90
C ILE A 170 -13.37 21.61 25.00
N GLU A 171 -14.27 21.15 25.88
CA GLU A 171 -13.97 20.14 26.89
C GLU A 171 -13.89 18.76 26.26
N MET A 172 -12.69 18.17 26.20
CA MET A 172 -12.46 16.88 25.53
C MET A 172 -13.24 15.71 26.14
N GLU A 173 -13.52 15.75 27.45
CA GLU A 173 -14.38 14.76 28.13
C GLU A 173 -15.81 14.73 27.57
N ARG A 174 -16.26 15.85 27.01
CA ARG A 174 -17.57 15.94 26.36
C ARG A 174 -17.55 15.38 24.95
N VAL A 175 -16.41 15.52 24.25
CA VAL A 175 -16.19 15.05 22.88
C VAL A 175 -16.15 13.53 22.80
N ASP A 176 -15.38 12.88 23.66
CA ASP A 176 -15.31 11.42 23.79
C ASP A 176 -14.79 11.02 25.18
N THR A 177 -15.22 9.86 25.67
CA THR A 177 -14.65 9.25 26.89
C THR A 177 -13.36 8.52 26.52
N VAL A 178 -12.23 8.88 27.15
CA VAL A 178 -10.93 8.26 26.89
C VAL A 178 -10.37 7.66 28.17
N GLU A 179 -10.02 6.38 28.12
CA GLU A 179 -9.40 5.64 29.22
C GLU A 179 -7.99 5.21 28.82
N THR A 180 -7.02 5.41 29.71
CA THR A 180 -5.65 4.92 29.48
C THR A 180 -5.57 3.45 29.84
N VAL A 181 -5.27 2.59 28.86
CA VAL A 181 -5.12 1.15 29.03
C VAL A 181 -3.68 0.73 28.81
N LYS A 182 -3.09 0.08 29.82
CA LYS A 182 -1.76 -0.54 29.72
C LYS A 182 -1.84 -1.82 28.90
N MET A 183 -1.17 -1.83 27.75
CA MET A 183 -1.04 -3.02 26.92
C MET A 183 0.36 -3.60 27.04
N PHE A 184 0.43 -4.88 27.39
CA PHE A 184 1.69 -5.62 27.47
C PHE A 184 2.01 -6.28 26.12
N PHE A 185 3.26 -6.18 25.72
CA PHE A 185 3.82 -6.77 24.51
C PHE A 185 5.03 -7.60 24.91
N LYS A 186 5.28 -8.69 24.17
CA LYS A 186 6.51 -9.47 24.29
C LYS A 186 7.34 -9.31 23.02
N ASN A 187 8.64 -9.07 23.18
CA ASN A 187 9.60 -9.02 22.08
C ASN A 187 9.92 -10.45 21.63
N HIS A 188 10.54 -10.57 20.46
CA HIS A 188 11.08 -11.84 19.96
C HIS A 188 12.12 -12.48 20.90
N VAL A 189 12.74 -11.70 21.81
CA VAL A 189 13.68 -12.16 22.86
C VAL A 189 12.97 -12.47 24.19
N GLY A 190 11.63 -12.50 24.22
CA GLY A 190 10.84 -12.82 25.43
C GLY A 190 10.73 -11.69 26.46
N ARG A 191 11.42 -10.56 26.28
CA ARG A 191 11.26 -9.37 27.15
C ARG A 191 9.87 -8.77 26.99
N SER A 192 9.21 -8.52 28.11
CA SER A 192 7.90 -7.88 28.13
C SER A 192 8.06 -6.37 28.29
N TYR A 193 7.35 -5.58 27.49
CA TYR A 193 7.24 -4.13 27.64
C TYR A 193 5.77 -3.75 27.65
N SER A 194 5.44 -2.62 28.28
CA SER A 194 4.08 -2.09 28.27
C SER A 194 4.03 -0.78 27.49
N ILE A 195 2.92 -0.55 26.80
CA ILE A 195 2.59 0.74 26.19
C ILE A 195 1.23 1.17 26.73
N ASP A 196 1.17 2.40 27.20
CA ASP A 196 -0.09 3.07 27.53
C ASP A 196 -0.81 3.43 26.23
N LEU A 197 -2.05 2.94 26.07
CA LEU A 197 -2.89 3.21 24.91
C LEU A 197 -4.19 3.87 25.33
N ASP A 198 -4.53 4.98 24.68
CA ASP A 198 -5.82 5.64 24.81
C ASP A 198 -6.93 4.79 24.17
N ARG A 199 -7.81 4.22 25.01
CA ARG A 199 -9.04 3.56 24.60
C ARG A 199 -10.16 4.60 24.52
N ARG A 200 -10.72 4.77 23.32
CA ARG A 200 -11.82 5.72 23.06
C ARG A 200 -13.19 5.07 23.20
N GLY A 201 -14.15 5.78 23.78
CA GLY A 201 -15.55 5.36 23.90
C GLY A 201 -16.26 5.22 22.56
N GLN A 202 -15.87 6.03 21.56
CA GLN A 202 -16.35 5.94 20.18
C GLN A 202 -15.45 5.05 19.32
N SER A 203 -15.02 3.91 19.87
CA SER A 203 -14.27 2.90 19.15
C SER A 203 -14.75 1.50 19.51
N LEU A 204 -14.78 0.63 18.51
CA LEU A 204 -15.14 -0.77 18.71
C LEU A 204 -13.88 -1.62 18.86
N PRO A 205 -13.92 -2.69 19.68
CA PRO A 205 -12.86 -3.67 19.71
C PRO A 205 -12.72 -4.28 18.31
N VAL A 206 -11.50 -4.26 17.80
CA VAL A 206 -11.14 -4.94 16.55
C VAL A 206 -10.28 -6.10 16.96
N SER A 207 -10.71 -7.32 16.64
CA SER A 207 -9.88 -8.49 16.87
C SER A 207 -8.53 -8.28 16.19
N ARG A 208 -7.47 -8.45 16.99
CA ARG A 208 -6.10 -8.52 16.48
C ARG A 208 -5.79 -9.91 15.92
N GLN A 209 -6.60 -10.91 16.26
CA GLN A 209 -6.48 -12.23 15.65
C GLN A 209 -6.79 -12.06 14.16
N SER A 210 -5.85 -12.49 13.33
CA SER A 210 -6.12 -12.67 11.91
C SER A 210 -7.34 -13.57 11.77
N THR A 211 -8.22 -13.27 10.81
CA THR A 211 -9.25 -14.22 10.37
C THR A 211 -8.58 -15.59 10.17
N PRO A 212 -9.25 -16.73 10.42
CA PRO A 212 -8.68 -18.01 10.06
C PRO A 212 -8.16 -17.99 8.61
N VAL A 213 -6.98 -18.55 8.39
CA VAL A 213 -6.44 -18.73 7.04
C VAL A 213 -7.18 -19.95 6.47
N PRO A 214 -7.79 -19.86 5.27
CA PRO A 214 -8.45 -21.00 4.66
C PRO A 214 -7.48 -22.19 4.53
N ILE A 215 -8.02 -23.41 4.61
CA ILE A 215 -7.24 -24.64 4.43
C ILE A 215 -6.61 -24.62 3.03
N GLY A 216 -5.31 -24.95 2.94
CA GLY A 216 -4.57 -24.90 1.69
C GLY A 216 -4.00 -23.51 1.33
N PHE A 217 -4.11 -22.52 2.23
CA PHE A 217 -3.57 -21.18 2.02
C PHE A 217 -2.57 -20.78 3.11
N VAL A 218 -1.73 -19.81 2.77
CA VAL A 218 -0.88 -19.05 3.69
C VAL A 218 -1.21 -17.58 3.58
N ARG A 219 -1.26 -16.88 4.72
CA ARG A 219 -1.53 -15.44 4.75
C ARG A 219 -0.24 -14.65 4.75
N GLU A 220 0.03 -13.92 3.67
CA GLU A 220 1.15 -12.99 3.60
C GLU A 220 0.66 -11.55 3.48
N ASN A 221 0.91 -10.75 4.53
CA ASN A 221 0.52 -9.33 4.57
C ASN A 221 -0.97 -9.05 4.32
N GLY A 222 -1.85 -9.96 4.73
CA GLY A 222 -3.30 -9.82 4.60
C GLY A 222 -3.89 -10.35 3.29
N GLU A 223 -3.08 -10.95 2.42
CA GLU A 223 -3.54 -11.69 1.25
C GLU A 223 -3.36 -13.19 1.52
N ASP A 224 -4.37 -13.98 1.16
CA ASP A 224 -4.31 -15.44 1.21
C ASP A 224 -3.75 -15.96 -0.12
N LEU A 225 -2.68 -16.74 -0.01
CA LEU A 225 -1.88 -17.21 -1.14
C LEU A 225 -1.78 -18.73 -1.07
N ARG A 226 -1.72 -19.36 -2.22
CA ARG A 226 -1.23 -20.74 -2.37
C ARG A 226 -0.33 -20.81 -3.59
N PRO A 227 0.63 -21.74 -3.64
CA PRO A 227 1.32 -22.02 -4.89
C PRO A 227 0.32 -22.56 -5.93
N LEU A 228 0.60 -22.27 -7.19
CA LEU A 228 -0.04 -22.97 -8.30
C LEU A 228 0.44 -24.43 -8.31
N ARG A 229 -0.47 -25.34 -8.65
CA ARG A 229 -0.15 -26.75 -8.94
C ARG A 229 0.62 -26.84 -10.26
N GLU A 230 1.36 -27.93 -10.49
CA GLU A 230 2.13 -28.08 -11.73
C GLU A 230 1.25 -27.94 -12.98
N SER A 231 0.08 -28.57 -13.02
CA SER A 231 -0.87 -28.39 -14.14
C SER A 231 -1.36 -26.94 -14.31
N GLU A 232 -1.50 -26.19 -13.22
CA GLU A 232 -1.87 -24.77 -13.27
C GLU A 232 -0.68 -23.91 -13.72
N VAL A 233 0.56 -24.29 -13.39
CA VAL A 233 1.78 -23.66 -13.89
C VAL A 233 1.92 -23.89 -15.39
N ASP A 234 1.72 -25.12 -15.86
CA ASP A 234 1.74 -25.46 -17.28
C ASP A 234 0.69 -24.66 -18.05
N CYS A 235 -0.56 -24.68 -17.57
CA CYS A 235 -1.65 -23.88 -18.13
C CYS A 235 -1.31 -22.37 -18.18
N LEU A 236 -0.69 -21.83 -17.11
CA LEU A 236 -0.20 -20.45 -17.10
C LEU A 236 0.87 -20.22 -18.17
N LEU A 237 1.85 -21.11 -18.28
CA LEU A 237 2.96 -20.96 -19.22
C LEU A 237 2.48 -21.06 -20.67
N ASP A 238 1.57 -21.98 -20.97
CA ASP A 238 0.98 -22.17 -22.30
C ASP A 238 0.24 -20.90 -22.76
N VAL A 239 -0.68 -20.38 -21.91
CA VAL A 239 -1.42 -19.16 -22.23
C VAL A 239 -0.51 -17.94 -22.29
N LEU A 240 0.56 -17.90 -21.49
CA LEU A 240 1.55 -16.83 -21.62
C LEU A 240 2.29 -16.93 -22.96
N GLN A 241 2.47 -18.09 -23.57
CA GLN A 241 3.16 -18.19 -24.86
C GLN A 241 2.30 -17.71 -26.04
N GLU A 242 0.97 -17.70 -25.90
CA GLU A 242 0.05 -17.20 -26.92
C GLU A 242 0.27 -15.72 -27.29
N ASP A 243 -0.07 -15.37 -28.53
CA ASP A 243 0.04 -14.00 -29.06
C ASP A 243 -0.86 -12.99 -28.35
N VAL A 244 -1.84 -13.49 -27.59
CA VAL A 244 -2.74 -12.65 -26.82
C VAL A 244 -1.97 -11.89 -25.75
N PHE A 245 -0.92 -12.46 -25.15
CA PHE A 245 -0.08 -11.81 -24.14
C PHE A 245 1.10 -11.04 -24.75
N ALA A 246 1.22 -9.76 -24.38
CA ALA A 246 2.34 -8.95 -24.84
C ALA A 246 3.64 -9.38 -24.17
N VAL A 247 4.78 -9.23 -24.86
CA VAL A 247 6.12 -9.64 -24.37
C VAL A 247 6.41 -9.12 -22.96
N ASP A 248 6.05 -7.87 -22.67
CA ASP A 248 6.23 -7.26 -21.36
C ASP A 248 5.36 -7.91 -20.27
N GLU A 249 4.10 -8.23 -20.58
CA GLU A 249 3.22 -8.94 -19.66
C GLU A 249 3.80 -10.34 -19.33
N ARG A 250 4.32 -11.05 -20.34
CA ARG A 250 4.98 -12.35 -20.17
C ARG A 250 6.18 -12.26 -19.24
N LEU A 251 7.06 -11.29 -19.50
CA LEU A 251 8.23 -11.06 -18.68
C LEU A 251 7.87 -10.68 -17.24
N MET A 252 6.83 -9.89 -17.00
CA MET A 252 6.38 -9.59 -15.63
C MET A 252 6.01 -10.87 -14.87
N HIS A 253 5.27 -11.79 -15.50
CA HIS A 253 4.91 -13.08 -14.89
C HIS A 253 6.15 -13.95 -14.66
N TYR A 254 7.04 -14.06 -15.66
CA TYR A 254 8.27 -14.85 -15.53
C TYR A 254 9.16 -14.31 -14.41
N ILE A 255 9.33 -12.99 -14.27
CA ILE A 255 10.10 -12.42 -13.16
C ILE A 255 9.48 -12.81 -11.82
N ALA A 256 8.15 -12.70 -11.66
CA ALA A 256 7.49 -13.11 -10.44
C ALA A 256 7.68 -14.62 -10.15
N LEU A 257 7.53 -15.47 -11.17
CA LEU A 257 7.60 -16.92 -11.08
C LEU A 257 9.02 -17.45 -10.81
N TYR A 258 10.06 -16.82 -11.36
CA TYR A 258 11.45 -17.28 -11.26
C TYR A 258 12.27 -16.58 -10.18
N THR A 259 11.80 -15.46 -9.62
CA THR A 259 12.54 -14.70 -8.61
C THR A 259 11.77 -14.51 -7.30
N GLY A 260 10.46 -14.77 -7.29
CA GLY A 260 9.59 -14.47 -6.15
C GLY A 260 9.40 -12.96 -5.90
N ALA A 261 9.81 -12.10 -6.82
CA ALA A 261 9.70 -10.65 -6.67
C ALA A 261 8.24 -10.20 -6.58
N ARG A 262 7.97 -9.19 -5.74
CA ARG A 262 6.64 -8.57 -5.66
C ARG A 262 6.42 -7.65 -6.85
N LYS A 263 5.16 -7.50 -7.29
CA LYS A 263 4.80 -6.63 -8.44
C LYS A 263 5.39 -5.21 -8.34
N GLN A 264 5.46 -4.63 -7.14
CA GLN A 264 6.07 -3.31 -6.93
C GLN A 264 7.53 -3.28 -7.38
N SER A 265 8.32 -4.29 -6.99
CA SER A 265 9.74 -4.36 -7.32
C SER A 265 9.93 -4.65 -8.81
N ILE A 266 9.13 -5.53 -9.40
CA ILE A 266 9.17 -5.83 -10.84
C ILE A 266 8.86 -4.56 -11.66
N LEU A 267 7.78 -3.86 -11.33
CA LEU A 267 7.26 -2.75 -12.12
C LEU A 267 8.02 -1.44 -11.90
N THR A 268 8.96 -1.40 -10.95
CA THR A 268 9.86 -0.25 -10.70
C THR A 268 11.31 -0.52 -11.13
N MET A 269 11.58 -1.64 -11.80
CA MET A 269 12.90 -1.91 -12.38
C MET A 269 13.29 -0.85 -13.42
N ARG A 270 14.54 -0.39 -13.33
CA ARG A 270 15.15 0.64 -14.21
C ARG A 270 16.19 0.08 -15.17
N MET A 271 16.45 0.78 -16.27
CA MET A 271 17.44 0.40 -17.29
C MET A 271 18.84 0.15 -16.72
N LYS A 272 19.29 0.91 -15.72
CA LYS A 272 20.61 0.73 -15.08
C LYS A 272 20.82 -0.67 -14.48
N HIS A 273 19.75 -1.37 -14.09
CA HIS A 273 19.85 -2.70 -13.50
C HIS A 273 20.24 -3.77 -14.53
N LEU A 274 20.14 -3.48 -15.83
CA LEU A 274 20.63 -4.37 -16.87
C LEU A 274 22.15 -4.53 -16.84
N ASN A 275 22.86 -3.59 -16.19
CA ASN A 275 24.29 -3.70 -15.94
C ASN A 275 24.64 -4.85 -14.98
N ASP A 276 23.66 -5.41 -14.26
CA ASP A 276 23.85 -6.61 -13.44
C ASP A 276 23.76 -7.90 -14.25
N PHE A 277 23.26 -7.85 -15.48
CA PHE A 277 23.15 -8.99 -16.40
C PHE A 277 24.39 -9.14 -17.30
N SER A 278 25.57 -8.84 -16.77
CA SER A 278 26.85 -8.98 -17.44
C SER A 278 27.50 -10.32 -17.12
N ALA A 279 28.17 -10.95 -18.09
CA ALA A 279 28.71 -12.30 -17.93
C ALA A 279 29.67 -12.45 -16.73
N ASN A 280 30.42 -11.41 -16.39
CA ASN A 280 31.31 -11.38 -15.22
C ASN A 280 30.58 -11.31 -13.86
N LYS A 281 29.28 -11.03 -13.84
CA LYS A 281 28.43 -11.00 -12.64
C LYS A 281 27.54 -12.26 -12.50
N LEU A 282 27.68 -13.23 -13.40
CA LEU A 282 26.95 -14.49 -13.32
C LEU A 282 27.45 -15.31 -12.14
N LEU A 283 26.55 -15.65 -11.22
CA LEU A 283 26.87 -16.49 -10.07
C LEU A 283 27.02 -17.96 -10.47
N ARG A 284 27.64 -18.76 -9.59
CA ARG A 284 27.84 -20.20 -9.79
C ARG A 284 26.54 -20.99 -9.93
N ASP A 285 25.43 -20.47 -9.40
CA ASP A 285 24.10 -21.07 -9.51
C ASP A 285 23.38 -20.71 -10.83
N GLY A 286 24.07 -20.03 -11.77
CA GLY A 286 23.51 -19.63 -13.05
C GLY A 286 22.56 -18.43 -12.99
N THR A 287 22.60 -17.67 -11.89
CA THR A 287 21.76 -16.48 -11.71
C THR A 287 22.56 -15.18 -11.64
N PHE A 288 21.92 -14.07 -11.96
CA PHE A 288 22.41 -12.71 -11.73
C PHE A 288 21.75 -12.12 -10.48
N LYS A 289 22.53 -11.47 -9.63
CA LYS A 289 22.03 -10.79 -8.43
C LYS A 289 21.72 -9.32 -8.74
N VAL A 290 20.46 -8.94 -8.57
CA VAL A 290 19.98 -7.55 -8.65
C VAL A 290 19.53 -7.10 -7.27
N ASN A 291 20.09 -5.99 -6.78
CA ASN A 291 19.68 -5.43 -5.49
C ASN A 291 18.44 -4.54 -5.67
N ALA A 292 17.51 -4.62 -4.72
CA ALA A 292 16.29 -3.83 -4.68
C ALA A 292 16.07 -3.22 -3.28
N GLY A 293 15.43 -2.05 -3.22
CA GLY A 293 15.19 -1.32 -1.98
C GLY A 293 15.83 0.07 -1.97
N PRO A 294 15.98 0.70 -0.79
CA PRO A 294 16.55 2.04 -0.66
C PRO A 294 17.87 2.20 -1.43
N GLY A 295 18.02 3.32 -2.15
CA GLY A 295 19.22 3.61 -2.95
C GLY A 295 19.29 2.93 -4.33
N THR A 296 18.41 1.97 -4.65
CA THR A 296 18.46 1.25 -5.95
C THR A 296 17.51 1.80 -7.01
N SER A 297 16.54 2.64 -6.64
CA SER A 297 15.39 3.04 -7.48
C SER A 297 14.36 1.92 -7.76
N ILE A 298 14.59 0.70 -7.26
CA ILE A 298 13.58 -0.37 -7.21
C ILE A 298 12.89 -0.28 -5.86
N ASP A 299 11.59 -0.05 -5.88
CA ASP A 299 10.83 0.01 -4.65
C ASP A 299 10.58 -1.39 -4.08
N THR A 300 10.73 -1.52 -2.77
CA THR A 300 10.40 -2.72 -2.01
C THR A 300 9.37 -2.43 -0.93
N LYS A 301 8.66 -3.48 -0.54
CA LYS A 301 7.70 -3.39 0.57
C LYS A 301 8.43 -3.04 1.86
N PHE A 302 7.91 -2.05 2.58
CA PHE A 302 8.49 -1.50 3.81
C PHE A 302 9.93 -0.98 3.66
N ASN A 303 10.38 -0.64 2.44
CA ASN A 303 11.75 -0.20 2.17
C ASN A 303 12.81 -1.23 2.62
N LYS A 304 12.46 -2.53 2.62
CA LYS A 304 13.41 -3.60 2.97
C LYS A 304 14.39 -3.83 1.83
N GLU A 305 15.68 -3.91 2.14
CA GLU A 305 16.69 -4.32 1.17
C GLU A 305 16.48 -5.79 0.76
N GLN A 306 16.55 -6.03 -0.54
CA GLN A 306 16.30 -7.35 -1.14
C GLN A 306 17.36 -7.63 -2.20
N SER A 307 17.75 -8.90 -2.29
CA SER A 307 18.53 -9.41 -3.41
C SER A 307 17.67 -10.35 -4.22
N LEU A 308 17.39 -9.98 -5.46
CA LEU A 308 16.64 -10.75 -6.43
C LEU A 308 17.63 -11.48 -7.34
N TYR A 309 17.33 -12.74 -7.64
CA TYR A 309 18.24 -13.61 -8.40
C TYR A 309 17.56 -14.03 -9.69
N PHE A 310 18.06 -13.52 -10.82
CA PHE A 310 17.49 -13.74 -12.14
C PHE A 310 18.24 -14.86 -12.84
N PRO A 311 17.59 -15.98 -13.21
CA PRO A 311 18.22 -16.98 -14.07
C PRO A 311 18.72 -16.38 -15.38
N LYS A 312 19.85 -16.90 -15.88
CA LYS A 312 20.51 -16.39 -17.10
C LYS A 312 19.55 -16.21 -18.28
N PHE A 313 18.74 -17.22 -18.58
CA PHE A 313 17.80 -17.18 -19.72
C PHE A 313 16.79 -16.03 -19.58
N LEU A 314 16.28 -15.77 -18.38
CA LEU A 314 15.30 -14.71 -18.13
C LEU A 314 15.95 -13.33 -18.26
N ALA A 315 17.16 -13.16 -17.74
CA ALA A 315 17.94 -11.94 -17.90
C ALA A 315 18.22 -11.63 -19.38
N GLU A 316 18.54 -12.64 -20.18
CA GLU A 316 18.73 -12.50 -21.62
C GLU A 316 17.44 -12.07 -22.33
N GLN A 317 16.28 -12.67 -22.00
CA GLN A 317 14.99 -12.26 -22.54
C GLN A 317 14.64 -10.81 -22.20
N ILE A 318 14.92 -10.36 -20.96
CA ILE A 318 14.72 -8.95 -20.56
C ILE A 318 15.61 -8.02 -21.39
N ARG A 319 16.89 -8.39 -21.61
CA ARG A 319 17.83 -7.61 -22.45
C ARG A 319 17.34 -7.49 -23.90
N VAL A 320 16.77 -8.55 -24.46
CA VAL A 320 16.17 -8.53 -25.80
C VAL A 320 14.96 -7.60 -25.82
N TYR A 321 14.04 -7.74 -24.86
CA TYR A 321 12.84 -6.92 -24.78
C TYR A 321 13.15 -5.43 -24.69
N VAL A 322 14.06 -4.99 -23.81
CA VAL A 322 14.32 -3.55 -23.65
C VAL A 322 14.88 -2.90 -24.93
N ASN A 323 15.49 -3.69 -25.81
CA ASN A 323 16.06 -3.23 -27.08
C ASN A 323 15.08 -3.32 -28.25
N CYS A 324 13.92 -3.97 -28.08
CA CYS A 324 12.94 -4.08 -29.14
C CYS A 324 12.27 -2.73 -29.46
N ARG A 325 11.73 -2.60 -30.68
CA ARG A 325 11.04 -1.39 -31.16
C ARG A 325 9.89 -0.97 -30.23
N LYS A 326 9.11 -1.93 -29.71
CA LYS A 326 7.98 -1.65 -28.82
C LYS A 326 8.44 -1.00 -27.51
N ALA A 327 9.47 -1.55 -26.86
CA ALA A 327 9.99 -1.02 -25.59
C ALA A 327 10.64 0.36 -25.78
N ARG A 328 11.40 0.56 -26.87
CA ARG A 328 11.96 1.87 -27.25
C ARG A 328 10.86 2.91 -27.43
N SER A 329 9.87 2.62 -28.27
CA SER A 329 8.75 3.54 -28.53
C SER A 329 7.97 3.94 -27.27
N ARG A 330 7.81 3.03 -26.29
CA ARG A 330 7.16 3.37 -25.02
C ARG A 330 8.01 4.32 -24.16
N ARG A 331 9.35 4.19 -24.19
CA ARG A 331 10.25 5.14 -23.52
C ARG A 331 10.27 6.48 -24.24
N ASP A 332 10.25 6.50 -25.57
CA ASP A 332 10.16 7.74 -26.35
C ASP A 332 8.87 8.50 -26.01
N LYS A 333 7.73 7.80 -25.90
CA LYS A 333 6.46 8.40 -25.45
C LYS A 333 6.51 8.92 -24.01
N PHE A 334 7.24 8.24 -23.11
CA PHE A 334 7.43 8.75 -21.74
C PHE A 334 8.13 10.11 -21.81
N VAL A 335 9.22 10.21 -22.58
CA VAL A 335 10.02 11.42 -22.75
C VAL A 335 9.22 12.52 -23.45
N GLU A 336 8.45 12.19 -24.49
CA GLU A 336 7.58 13.14 -25.20
C GLU A 336 6.58 13.80 -24.25
N LYS A 337 5.98 13.02 -23.32
CA LYS A 337 4.97 13.51 -22.40
C LYS A 337 5.52 14.24 -21.18
N ASN A 338 6.66 13.78 -20.66
CA ASN A 338 7.16 14.20 -19.36
C ASN A 338 8.50 14.95 -19.45
N GLY A 339 9.09 15.06 -20.63
CA GLY A 339 10.46 15.52 -20.82
C GLY A 339 11.50 14.54 -20.29
N HIS A 340 12.75 15.00 -20.20
CA HIS A 340 13.87 14.24 -19.65
C HIS A 340 13.95 14.35 -18.11
N ILE A 341 12.82 14.11 -17.42
CA ILE A 341 12.79 14.09 -15.96
C ILE A 341 13.50 12.87 -15.35
N LEU A 342 13.80 11.87 -16.16
CA LEU A 342 14.59 10.69 -15.79
C LEU A 342 15.71 10.53 -16.81
N ASP A 343 16.92 10.31 -16.31
CA ASP A 343 18.05 9.91 -17.14
C ASP A 343 17.82 8.52 -17.74
N ASP A 344 18.53 8.19 -18.82
CA ASP A 344 18.37 6.91 -19.54
C ASP A 344 18.52 5.69 -18.62
N GLY A 345 19.45 5.75 -17.64
CA GLY A 345 19.65 4.69 -16.66
C GLY A 345 18.51 4.57 -15.63
N GLU A 346 17.86 5.68 -15.29
CA GLU A 346 16.72 5.73 -14.37
C GLU A 346 15.39 5.42 -15.07
N MET A 347 15.36 5.34 -16.40
CA MET A 347 14.14 5.03 -17.15
C MET A 347 13.58 3.65 -16.76
N TYR A 348 12.25 3.55 -16.64
CA TYR A 348 11.59 2.27 -16.34
C TYR A 348 11.78 1.26 -17.48
N ILE A 349 11.98 -0.02 -17.12
CA ILE A 349 11.99 -1.13 -18.08
C ILE A 349 10.57 -1.41 -18.60
N PHE A 350 9.57 -1.35 -17.70
CA PHE A 350 8.18 -1.67 -18.00
C PHE A 350 7.30 -0.43 -17.99
N LEU A 351 6.95 0.03 -19.19
CA LEU A 351 6.03 1.15 -19.43
C LEU A 351 4.78 0.64 -20.16
N SER A 352 3.65 1.33 -19.98
CA SER A 352 2.43 1.07 -20.72
C SER A 352 2.56 1.49 -22.19
N PRO A 353 1.62 1.11 -23.07
CA PRO A 353 1.57 1.60 -24.45
C PRO A 353 1.52 3.14 -24.58
N GLU A 354 1.03 3.82 -23.54
CA GLU A 354 0.96 5.27 -23.40
C GLU A 354 2.25 5.87 -22.83
N GLY A 355 3.27 5.07 -22.54
CA GLY A 355 4.54 5.54 -21.98
C GLY A 355 4.47 5.87 -20.49
N GLU A 356 3.48 5.39 -19.74
CA GLU A 356 3.41 5.59 -18.28
C GLU A 356 3.88 4.35 -17.51
N PRO A 357 4.53 4.51 -16.34
CA PRO A 357 4.93 3.36 -15.54
C PRO A 357 3.70 2.63 -14.99
N HIS A 358 3.75 1.30 -14.98
CA HIS A 358 2.69 0.50 -14.36
C HIS A 358 2.65 0.64 -12.84
N TYR A 359 3.80 0.96 -12.23
CA TYR A 359 3.96 1.32 -10.83
C TYR A 359 4.91 2.50 -10.75
N MET A 360 4.47 3.63 -10.20
CA MET A 360 5.33 4.81 -10.07
C MET A 360 6.21 4.65 -8.83
N ALA A 361 7.52 4.58 -9.02
CA ALA A 361 8.46 4.44 -7.92
C ALA A 361 8.53 5.72 -7.08
N LYS A 362 8.88 5.59 -5.81
CA LYS A 362 9.07 6.75 -4.91
C LYS A 362 10.17 7.70 -5.37
N SER A 363 11.15 7.21 -6.14
CA SER A 363 12.23 8.02 -6.72
C SER A 363 11.83 8.80 -7.98
N ASP A 364 10.64 8.57 -8.53
CA ASP A 364 10.13 9.35 -9.67
C ASP A 364 9.90 10.81 -9.24
N PRO A 365 10.46 11.82 -9.94
CA PRO A 365 10.27 13.22 -9.57
C PRO A 365 8.79 13.63 -9.49
N ARG A 366 7.92 12.99 -10.29
CA ARG A 366 6.48 13.24 -10.29
C ARG A 366 5.77 12.58 -9.11
N TYR A 367 6.45 11.75 -8.30
CA TYR A 367 5.81 11.00 -7.23
C TYR A 367 5.10 11.92 -6.25
N LYS A 368 5.71 13.03 -5.82
CA LYS A 368 5.07 13.92 -4.84
C LYS A 368 3.85 14.66 -5.40
N THR A 369 3.85 14.99 -6.70
CA THR A 369 2.83 15.83 -7.35
C THR A 369 1.73 15.02 -8.06
N THR A 370 1.92 13.73 -8.28
CA THR A 370 0.93 12.88 -8.96
C THR A 370 -0.20 12.48 -8.00
N LYS A 371 -1.42 12.98 -8.25
CA LYS A 371 -2.62 12.70 -7.43
C LYS A 371 -2.93 11.20 -7.32
N SER A 372 -2.98 10.52 -8.46
CA SER A 372 -3.36 9.11 -8.59
C SER A 372 -2.23 8.33 -9.23
N ARG A 373 -1.31 7.86 -8.38
CA ARG A 373 -0.12 7.14 -8.82
C ARG A 373 -0.49 5.74 -9.33
N PRO A 374 0.12 5.27 -10.43
CA PRO A 374 0.06 3.85 -10.80
C PRO A 374 0.56 2.95 -9.68
N GLN A 375 -0.21 1.92 -9.31
CA GLN A 375 0.10 0.96 -8.24
C GLN A 375 0.05 -0.50 -8.71
N GLY A 376 0.39 -0.74 -9.98
CA GLY A 376 0.39 -2.08 -10.58
C GLY A 376 -1.01 -2.63 -10.81
N ARG A 377 -1.94 -1.80 -11.29
CA ARG A 377 -3.30 -2.23 -11.69
C ARG A 377 -3.28 -3.10 -12.93
N ASN A 378 -2.22 -3.03 -13.74
CA ASN A 378 -1.99 -3.92 -14.88
C ASN A 378 -2.02 -5.40 -14.47
N THR A 379 -1.54 -5.77 -13.28
CA THR A 379 -1.59 -7.17 -12.82
C THR A 379 -3.01 -7.70 -12.64
N TYR A 380 -3.98 -6.83 -12.35
CA TYR A 380 -5.40 -7.21 -12.30
C TYR A 380 -5.96 -7.47 -13.69
N TYR A 381 -5.58 -6.66 -14.69
CA TYR A 381 -6.00 -6.87 -16.07
C TYR A 381 -5.34 -8.12 -16.67
N MET A 382 -4.06 -8.36 -16.35
CA MET A 382 -3.38 -9.62 -16.71
C MET A 382 -4.09 -10.84 -16.11
N LYS A 383 -4.53 -10.79 -14.84
CA LYS A 383 -5.41 -11.84 -14.24
C LYS A 383 -6.67 -12.04 -15.07
N LYS A 384 -7.43 -10.97 -15.33
CA LYS A 384 -8.70 -11.06 -16.09
C LYS A 384 -8.51 -11.68 -17.46
N LYS A 385 -7.41 -11.29 -18.13
CA LYS A 385 -7.02 -11.81 -19.42
C LYS A 385 -6.69 -13.29 -19.33
N LEU A 386 -5.86 -13.70 -18.37
CA LEU A 386 -5.52 -15.09 -18.11
C LEU A 386 -6.79 -15.94 -17.94
N LEU A 387 -7.69 -15.55 -17.04
CA LEU A 387 -8.95 -16.27 -16.78
C LEU A 387 -9.87 -16.37 -18.00
N LYS A 388 -9.78 -15.42 -18.95
CA LYS A 388 -10.55 -15.49 -20.19
C LYS A 388 -10.05 -16.61 -21.11
N TYR A 389 -8.74 -16.89 -21.12
CA TYR A 389 -8.12 -17.87 -22.01
C TYR A 389 -7.95 -19.24 -21.36
N THR A 390 -7.84 -19.32 -20.03
CA THR A 390 -7.74 -20.60 -19.31
C THR A 390 -9.09 -21.20 -18.90
N GLY A 391 -10.16 -20.41 -18.86
CA GLY A 391 -11.48 -20.91 -18.49
C GLY A 391 -11.57 -21.43 -17.05
N LYS A 392 -12.22 -22.59 -16.86
CA LYS A 392 -12.48 -23.19 -15.52
C LYS A 392 -11.30 -24.01 -14.97
N GLU A 393 -10.30 -24.34 -15.78
CA GLU A 393 -9.17 -25.17 -15.37
C GLU A 393 -8.18 -24.42 -14.48
N PHE A 394 -8.21 -23.08 -14.54
CA PHE A 394 -7.34 -22.22 -13.75
C PHE A 394 -8.07 -21.58 -12.57
N PRO A 395 -7.41 -21.35 -11.41
CA PRO A 395 -8.07 -20.84 -10.21
C PRO A 395 -8.65 -19.44 -10.41
N GLY A 396 -9.98 -19.29 -10.29
CA GLY A 396 -10.67 -18.00 -10.47
C GLY A 396 -10.28 -16.95 -9.42
N ASP A 397 -9.85 -17.38 -8.24
CA ASP A 397 -9.35 -16.55 -7.15
C ASP A 397 -7.88 -16.15 -7.29
N PHE A 398 -7.14 -16.73 -8.25
CA PHE A 398 -5.72 -16.44 -8.51
C PHE A 398 -5.40 -14.95 -8.42
N THR A 399 -4.32 -14.61 -7.75
CA THR A 399 -3.76 -13.25 -7.80
C THR A 399 -2.32 -13.32 -8.24
N PHE A 400 -1.81 -12.24 -8.84
CA PHE A 400 -0.41 -12.16 -9.27
C PHE A 400 0.59 -12.48 -8.14
N HIS A 401 0.21 -12.27 -6.88
CA HIS A 401 1.05 -12.59 -5.72
C HIS A 401 1.20 -14.10 -5.48
N TRP A 402 0.31 -14.95 -5.99
CA TRP A 402 0.46 -16.41 -5.93
C TRP A 402 1.71 -16.91 -6.67
N LEU A 403 2.19 -16.18 -7.70
CA LEU A 403 3.43 -16.53 -8.40
C LEU A 403 4.64 -16.54 -7.46
N ARG A 404 4.60 -15.72 -6.40
CA ARG A 404 5.64 -15.71 -5.37
C ARG A 404 5.54 -16.93 -4.45
N ALA A 405 4.34 -17.37 -4.10
CA ALA A 405 4.13 -18.64 -3.38
C ALA A 405 4.55 -19.84 -4.24
N THR A 406 4.25 -19.77 -5.54
CA THR A 406 4.64 -20.78 -6.54
C THR A 406 6.16 -20.86 -6.68
N PHE A 407 6.84 -19.72 -6.78
CA PHE A 407 8.31 -19.65 -6.73
C PHE A 407 8.86 -20.32 -5.46
N ALA A 408 8.30 -19.97 -4.30
CA ALA A 408 8.73 -20.52 -3.01
C ALA A 408 8.59 -22.04 -2.95
N PHE A 409 7.46 -22.57 -3.43
CA PHE A 409 7.20 -24.01 -3.49
C PHE A 409 8.20 -24.72 -4.41
N ARG A 410 8.39 -24.21 -5.64
CA ARG A 410 9.35 -24.81 -6.58
C ARG A 410 10.79 -24.76 -6.06
N TYR A 411 11.18 -23.66 -5.41
CA TYR A 411 12.50 -23.53 -4.80
C TYR A 411 12.66 -24.50 -3.61
N TYR A 412 11.63 -24.63 -2.77
CA TYR A 412 11.60 -25.62 -1.70
C TYR A 412 11.75 -27.05 -2.25
N SER A 413 10.96 -27.42 -3.25
CA SER A 413 11.03 -28.75 -3.90
C SER A 413 12.40 -29.02 -4.54
N TRP A 414 13.05 -28.00 -5.10
CA TRP A 414 14.42 -28.12 -5.62
C TRP A 414 15.48 -28.37 -4.52
N LEU A 415 15.25 -27.87 -3.30
CA LEU A 415 16.14 -28.09 -2.16
C LEU A 415 15.96 -29.45 -1.50
N GLN A 416 14.77 -30.07 -1.60
CA GLN A 416 14.46 -31.36 -0.95
C GLN A 416 15.48 -32.47 -1.25
N PRO A 417 15.90 -32.71 -2.51
CA PRO A 417 16.93 -33.70 -2.82
C PRO A 417 18.29 -33.44 -2.16
N LEU A 418 18.61 -32.18 -1.80
CA LEU A 418 19.85 -31.84 -1.10
C LEU A 418 19.75 -32.20 0.39
N CYS A 419 18.58 -32.04 1.00
CA CYS A 419 18.33 -32.46 2.37
C CYS A 419 18.38 -33.99 2.48
N ALA A 420 17.72 -34.70 1.56
CA ALA A 420 17.78 -36.17 1.48
C ALA A 420 19.21 -36.73 1.34
N LYS A 421 20.12 -35.96 0.72
CA LYS A 421 21.55 -36.31 0.57
C LYS A 421 22.44 -35.83 1.73
N GLY A 422 21.85 -35.25 2.78
CA GLY A 422 22.57 -34.70 3.94
C GLY A 422 23.45 -33.50 3.62
N LYS A 423 23.22 -32.79 2.52
CA LYS A 423 24.00 -31.60 2.10
C LYS A 423 23.52 -30.31 2.75
N VAL A 424 22.26 -30.27 3.15
CA VAL A 424 21.60 -29.17 3.86
C VAL A 424 20.65 -29.76 4.89
N THR A 425 20.35 -29.03 5.95
CA THR A 425 19.35 -29.40 6.95
C THR A 425 17.99 -28.75 6.66
N ASP A 426 16.92 -29.18 7.31
CA ASP A 426 15.61 -28.50 7.23
C ASP A 426 15.69 -27.04 7.71
N GLY A 427 16.51 -26.78 8.72
CA GLY A 427 16.80 -25.43 9.20
C GLY A 427 17.48 -24.56 8.15
N ASP A 428 18.37 -25.14 7.35
CA ASP A 428 19.00 -24.46 6.22
C ASP A 428 17.99 -24.18 5.12
N ILE A 429 17.09 -25.12 4.80
CA ILE A 429 16.02 -24.91 3.81
C ILE A 429 15.12 -23.75 4.22
N ILE A 430 14.67 -23.70 5.48
CA ILE A 430 13.88 -22.57 6.01
C ILE A 430 14.63 -21.27 5.78
N SER A 431 15.92 -21.22 6.13
CA SER A 431 16.75 -20.02 6.00
C SER A 431 16.94 -19.62 4.53
N MET A 432 17.16 -20.58 3.63
CA MET A 432 17.31 -20.36 2.20
C MET A 432 16.02 -19.81 1.57
N VAL A 433 14.86 -20.41 1.86
CA VAL A 433 13.55 -19.94 1.38
C VAL A 433 13.24 -18.57 1.97
N GLN A 434 13.46 -18.38 3.28
CA GLN A 434 13.26 -17.10 3.95
C GLN A 434 14.10 -15.99 3.31
N ASN A 435 15.36 -16.28 2.95
CA ASN A 435 16.25 -15.33 2.31
C ASN A 435 15.80 -14.99 0.89
N ARG A 436 15.37 -15.98 0.08
CA ARG A 436 14.84 -15.74 -1.28
C ARG A 436 13.53 -14.98 -1.27
N LEU A 437 12.72 -15.13 -0.23
CA LEU A 437 11.46 -14.40 -0.04
C LEU A 437 11.64 -13.09 0.75
N HIS A 438 12.79 -12.85 1.37
CA HIS A 438 13.02 -11.70 2.25
C HIS A 438 11.96 -11.59 3.35
N HIS A 439 11.50 -12.70 3.94
CA HIS A 439 10.60 -12.65 5.10
C HIS A 439 11.36 -12.16 6.33
N SER A 440 10.80 -11.20 7.06
CA SER A 440 11.40 -10.70 8.30
C SER A 440 11.12 -11.62 9.48
N ASP A 441 10.04 -12.39 9.41
CA ASP A 441 9.65 -13.35 10.43
C ASP A 441 9.77 -14.76 9.88
N ARG A 442 10.53 -15.60 10.59
CA ARG A 442 10.70 -17.02 10.27
C ARG A 442 9.36 -17.77 10.30
N SER A 443 8.45 -17.38 11.21
CA SER A 443 7.12 -17.99 11.32
C SER A 443 6.33 -17.89 10.00
N THR A 444 6.52 -16.80 9.25
CA THR A 444 5.88 -16.62 7.94
C THR A 444 6.37 -17.69 6.98
N THR A 445 7.68 -17.92 6.90
CA THR A 445 8.26 -18.98 6.04
C THR A 445 7.83 -20.37 6.49
N GLU A 446 7.78 -20.64 7.79
CA GLU A 446 7.32 -21.92 8.32
C GLU A 446 5.85 -22.20 7.96
N HIS A 447 4.98 -21.19 7.94
CA HIS A 447 3.61 -21.36 7.43
C HIS A 447 3.57 -21.74 5.94
N TYR A 448 4.48 -21.20 5.13
CA TYR A 448 4.64 -21.62 3.74
C TYR A 448 5.07 -23.09 3.65
N LEU A 449 6.11 -23.49 4.38
CA LEU A 449 6.63 -24.87 4.30
C LEU A 449 5.61 -25.90 4.80
N ARG A 450 4.92 -25.61 5.91
CA ARG A 450 3.82 -26.45 6.41
C ARG A 450 2.69 -26.60 5.39
N LEU A 451 2.43 -25.55 4.59
CA LEU A 451 1.51 -25.66 3.48
C LEU A 451 2.08 -26.64 2.45
N PHE A 452 3.32 -26.44 2.02
CA PHE A 452 3.98 -27.26 1.00
C PHE A 452 4.00 -28.75 1.28
N ASP A 453 4.27 -29.13 2.53
CA ASP A 453 4.30 -30.55 2.95
C ASP A 453 2.91 -31.20 2.97
N SER A 454 1.83 -30.40 2.91
CA SER A 454 0.46 -30.87 3.12
C SER A 454 -0.50 -30.47 2.01
N ILE A 455 0.00 -29.93 0.89
CA ILE A 455 -0.84 -29.45 -0.22
C ILE A 455 -1.74 -30.57 -0.75
N ASP A 456 -1.17 -31.74 -1.04
CA ASP A 456 -1.97 -32.84 -1.61
C ASP A 456 -2.96 -33.42 -0.59
N GLU A 457 -2.52 -33.70 0.63
CA GLU A 457 -3.38 -34.30 1.67
C GLU A 457 -4.50 -33.36 2.13
N ARG A 458 -4.24 -32.05 2.28
CA ARG A 458 -5.25 -31.10 2.77
C ARG A 458 -6.27 -30.72 1.71
N LEU A 459 -5.89 -30.65 0.44
CA LEU A 459 -6.84 -30.42 -0.65
C LEU A 459 -7.73 -31.64 -0.90
N VAL A 460 -7.17 -32.85 -0.80
CA VAL A 460 -7.95 -34.10 -0.83
C VAL A 460 -8.93 -34.14 0.33
N ALA A 461 -8.48 -33.83 1.56
CA ALA A 461 -9.36 -33.78 2.73
C ALA A 461 -10.48 -32.72 2.59
N GLN A 462 -10.17 -31.55 2.01
CA GLN A 462 -11.16 -30.50 1.77
C GLN A 462 -12.20 -30.93 0.72
N THR A 463 -11.75 -31.55 -0.38
CA THR A 463 -12.65 -32.04 -1.44
C THR A 463 -13.60 -33.11 -0.88
N LEU A 464 -13.06 -34.08 -0.13
CA LEU A 464 -13.86 -35.12 0.55
C LEU A 464 -14.84 -34.52 1.57
N TYR A 465 -14.44 -33.47 2.29
CA TYR A 465 -15.31 -32.77 3.23
C TYR A 465 -16.43 -32.02 2.51
N GLU A 466 -16.12 -31.28 1.45
CA GLU A 466 -17.09 -30.55 0.64
C GLU A 466 -18.11 -31.51 0.00
N GLU A 467 -17.65 -32.59 -0.62
CA GLU A 467 -18.53 -33.65 -1.15
C GLU A 467 -19.45 -34.24 -0.07
N ARG A 468 -18.92 -34.47 1.13
CA ARG A 468 -19.71 -34.96 2.26
C ARG A 468 -20.72 -33.94 2.77
N VAL A 469 -20.37 -32.65 2.79
CA VAL A 469 -21.30 -31.59 3.17
C VAL A 469 -22.39 -31.42 2.12
N PHE A 470 -22.05 -31.40 0.83
CA PHE A 470 -23.03 -31.29 -0.26
C PHE A 470 -23.99 -32.49 -0.30
N SER A 471 -23.48 -33.72 -0.11
CA SER A 471 -24.33 -34.91 -0.01
C SER A 471 -25.26 -34.91 1.19
N LEU A 472 -24.88 -34.30 2.32
CA LEU A 472 -25.78 -34.11 3.46
C LEU A 472 -26.93 -33.14 3.11
N TYR A 473 -26.66 -32.07 2.39
CA TYR A 473 -27.70 -31.12 1.94
C TYR A 473 -28.62 -31.71 0.85
N ASP A 474 -28.10 -32.57 -0.03
CA ASP A 474 -28.95 -33.29 -1.00
C ASP A 474 -29.83 -34.35 -0.30
N SER A 475 -29.37 -34.95 0.80
CA SER A 475 -30.14 -35.96 1.54
C SER A 475 -31.33 -35.41 2.33
N ASP A 476 -31.34 -34.11 2.64
CA ASP A 476 -32.47 -33.43 3.31
C ASP A 476 -33.57 -33.00 2.32
N SER A 477 -33.36 -33.17 1.00
CA SER A 477 -34.39 -32.90 -0.02
C SER A 477 -35.32 -34.09 -0.31
N VAL A 478 -35.10 -35.24 0.35
CA VAL A 478 -35.90 -36.46 0.22
C VAL A 478 -36.41 -36.94 1.57
N ARG A 479 -37.12 -36.09 2.32
CA ARG A 479 -38.12 -36.50 3.31
C ARG A 479 -39.26 -35.48 3.39
N ILE A 480 -40.25 -35.65 2.52
CA ILE A 480 -41.66 -35.29 2.78
C ILE A 480 -42.40 -36.60 2.98
#